data_AF-A0A3C0GTH6-F1
#
_entry.id   AF-A0A3C0GTH6-F1
#
_cell.length_a   1.000
_cell.length_b   1.000
_cell.length_c   1.000
_cell.angle_alpha   90.00
_cell.angle_beta   90.00
_cell.angle_gamma   90.00
#
_symmetry.space_group_name_H-M   'P 1'
#
loop_
_entity.id
_entity.type
_entity.pdbx_description
1 polymer ?
#
loop_
_entity_poly.entity_id
_entity_poly.type
_entity_poly.pdbx_seq_one_letter_code
_entity_poly.pdbx_strand_id
1 'polypeptide(L)'
;MKQEQFVARYQQEWQALERWLALRGESARRARRQVADNALNDEDIPQHYRRLCQQLALARKRGYSPQLVARLQLLMQQGHGLLYRTPPPQWRRAVEFLFADFPQLVRSQARTMWLAAGLFVAPLVTSFLLAQLDPTFIHLLMDNSDIAAMERMYDPGSPDLGRDSGTDWMMFGHYIMNNISIGLRTFASGLLAGVGTVLVLLFNGLTIGAVAGHLQHIGHGGPFWRFVAGHGAFELTAIV
;
A
#
# COMPACT_ATOMS: atom_id res chain seq x y z
N MET A 1 -54.75 5.20 18.74
CA MET A 1 -54.19 6.58 18.77
C MET A 1 -54.44 7.24 17.43
N LYS A 2 -55.16 8.37 17.41
CA LYS A 2 -55.41 9.15 16.21
C LYS A 2 -54.12 9.82 15.71
N GLN A 3 -54.08 10.26 14.46
CA GLN A 3 -52.88 10.87 13.87
C GLN A 3 -52.40 12.10 14.66
N GLU A 4 -53.30 12.99 15.08
CA GLU A 4 -52.95 14.19 15.85
C GLU A 4 -52.23 13.86 17.16
N GLN A 5 -52.71 12.83 17.88
CA GLN A 5 -52.07 12.35 19.11
C GLN A 5 -50.70 11.73 18.83
N PHE A 6 -50.54 11.03 17.70
CA PHE A 6 -49.26 10.47 17.27
C PHE A 6 -48.25 11.59 16.97
N VAL A 7 -48.67 12.62 16.25
CA VAL A 7 -47.84 13.78 15.92
C VAL A 7 -47.46 14.53 17.18
N ALA A 8 -48.42 14.89 18.03
CA ALA A 8 -48.16 15.62 19.28
C ALA A 8 -47.17 14.88 20.19
N ARG A 9 -47.21 13.54 20.21
CA ARG A 9 -46.31 12.72 21.02
C ARG A 9 -44.86 12.70 20.52
N TYR A 10 -44.63 12.62 19.22
CA TYR A 10 -43.30 12.36 18.65
C TYR A 10 -42.68 13.56 17.90
N GLN A 11 -43.43 14.65 17.71
CA GLN A 11 -42.97 15.81 16.96
C GLN A 11 -41.69 16.45 17.52
N GLN A 12 -41.54 16.51 18.85
CA GLN A 12 -40.32 17.06 19.47
C GLN A 12 -39.09 16.20 19.15
N GLU A 13 -39.23 14.87 19.15
CA GLU A 13 -38.14 13.96 18.77
C GLU A 13 -37.74 14.15 17.30
N TRP A 14 -38.73 14.31 16.40
CA TRP A 14 -38.47 14.56 14.98
C TRP A 14 -37.76 15.89 14.75
N GLN A 15 -38.19 16.96 15.45
CA GLN A 15 -37.55 18.27 15.36
C GLN A 15 -36.12 18.28 15.93
N ALA A 16 -35.86 17.49 16.98
CA ALA A 16 -34.50 17.33 17.52
C ALA A 16 -33.58 16.62 16.52
N LEU A 17 -34.07 15.53 15.90
CA LEU A 17 -33.34 14.81 14.88
C LEU A 17 -33.11 15.66 13.61
N GLU A 18 -34.12 16.38 13.16
CA GLU A 18 -34.05 17.30 12.01
C GLU A 18 -32.99 18.39 12.20
N ARG A 19 -32.94 19.00 13.39
CA ARG A 19 -31.88 19.96 13.76
C ARG A 19 -30.49 19.33 13.76
N TRP A 20 -30.36 18.13 14.30
CA TRP A 20 -29.09 17.39 14.28
C TRP A 20 -28.63 17.09 12.85
N LEU A 21 -29.55 16.63 11.99
CA LEU A 21 -29.28 16.36 10.58
C LEU A 21 -28.82 17.61 9.82
N ALA A 22 -29.44 18.76 10.07
CA ALA A 22 -29.03 20.03 9.46
C ALA A 22 -27.59 20.42 9.85
N LEU A 23 -27.24 20.33 11.14
CA LEU A 23 -25.90 20.67 11.64
C LEU A 23 -24.81 19.76 11.08
N ARG A 24 -25.10 18.46 10.91
CA ARG A 24 -24.13 17.43 10.52
C ARG A 24 -24.12 17.15 9.00
N GLY A 25 -25.17 17.53 8.29
CA GLY A 25 -25.32 17.38 6.84
C GLY A 25 -24.44 18.31 6.01
N GLU A 26 -24.22 19.56 6.46
CA GLU A 26 -23.61 20.59 5.63
C GLU A 26 -22.07 20.58 5.60
N SER A 27 -21.39 20.08 6.64
CA SER A 27 -19.95 19.71 6.60
C SER A 27 -19.45 19.19 7.94
N ALA A 28 -18.70 18.09 7.93
CA ALA A 28 -18.10 17.50 9.15
C ALA A 28 -17.17 18.49 9.90
N ARG A 29 -16.56 19.46 9.21
CA ARG A 29 -15.70 20.49 9.80
C ARG A 29 -16.48 21.60 10.52
N ARG A 30 -17.63 22.06 9.99
CA ARG A 30 -18.48 23.03 10.69
C ARG A 30 -19.19 22.38 11.87
N ALA A 31 -19.63 21.14 11.70
CA ALA A 31 -20.34 20.39 12.72
C ALA A 31 -19.49 20.15 13.98
N ARG A 32 -18.17 19.92 13.84
CA ARG A 32 -17.23 19.80 14.97
C ARG A 32 -16.93 21.13 15.69
N ARG A 33 -17.12 22.28 15.02
CA ARG A 33 -16.86 23.61 15.61
C ARG A 33 -18.07 24.19 16.33
N GLN A 34 -19.28 23.75 15.97
CA GLN A 34 -20.51 24.17 16.64
C GLN A 34 -20.85 23.15 17.73
N VAL A 35 -20.44 23.45 18.96
CA VAL A 35 -21.05 22.88 20.16
C VAL A 35 -22.41 23.55 20.29
N ALA A 36 -23.44 22.90 19.76
CA ALA A 36 -24.80 23.40 19.89
C ALA A 36 -25.35 22.95 21.25
N ASP A 37 -25.48 23.89 22.18
CA ASP A 37 -26.32 23.71 23.37
C ASP A 37 -27.72 23.25 22.92
N ASN A 38 -28.21 22.15 23.49
CA ASN A 38 -29.49 21.49 23.18
C ASN A 38 -29.60 20.70 21.86
N ALA A 39 -28.49 20.30 21.23
CA ALA A 39 -28.51 19.27 20.18
C ALA A 39 -28.43 17.86 20.78
N LEU A 40 -29.01 16.85 20.09
CA LEU A 40 -28.84 15.45 20.45
C LEU A 40 -27.35 15.08 20.47
N ASN A 41 -26.92 14.29 21.46
CA ASN A 41 -25.57 13.75 21.47
C ASN A 41 -25.37 12.80 20.29
N ASP A 42 -24.19 12.85 19.67
CA ASP A 42 -23.87 12.00 18.52
C ASP A 42 -23.99 10.48 18.85
N GLU A 43 -23.79 10.10 20.12
CA GLU A 43 -23.92 8.73 20.63
C GLU A 43 -25.37 8.20 20.68
N ASP A 44 -26.36 9.09 20.83
CA ASP A 44 -27.77 8.72 20.98
C ASP A 44 -28.48 8.55 19.63
N ILE A 45 -27.87 9.05 18.54
CA ILE A 45 -28.46 9.08 17.20
C ILE A 45 -28.87 7.71 16.67
N PRO A 46 -28.11 6.61 16.84
CA PRO A 46 -28.56 5.28 16.43
C PRO A 46 -29.88 4.86 17.09
N GLN A 47 -30.12 5.26 18.36
CA GLN A 47 -31.37 4.98 19.04
C GLN A 47 -32.53 5.81 18.48
N HIS A 48 -32.33 7.12 18.28
CA HIS A 48 -33.33 8.01 17.68
C HIS A 48 -33.69 7.60 16.25
N TYR A 49 -32.70 7.18 15.46
CA TYR A 49 -32.90 6.67 14.11
C TYR A 49 -33.75 5.39 14.08
N ARG A 50 -33.47 4.42 14.97
CA ARG A 50 -34.30 3.20 15.09
C ARG A 50 -35.74 3.53 15.48
N ARG A 51 -35.94 4.48 16.40
CA ARG A 51 -37.28 4.96 16.79
C ARG A 51 -38.03 5.61 15.62
N LEU A 52 -37.34 6.45 14.83
CA LEU A 52 -37.91 7.05 13.62
C LEU A 52 -38.37 5.96 12.63
N CYS A 53 -37.57 4.92 12.41
CA CYS A 53 -37.94 3.80 11.54
C CYS A 53 -39.19 3.06 12.06
N GLN A 54 -39.29 2.82 13.37
CA GLN A 54 -40.48 2.23 14.00
C GLN A 54 -41.72 3.12 13.82
N GLN A 55 -41.57 4.43 14.03
CA GLN A 55 -42.63 5.42 13.86
C GLN A 55 -43.11 5.51 12.41
N LEU A 56 -42.20 5.48 11.43
CA LEU A 56 -42.51 5.43 10.00
C LEU A 56 -43.28 4.14 9.63
N ALA A 57 -42.82 2.98 10.12
CA ALA A 57 -43.51 1.71 9.90
C ALA A 57 -44.92 1.71 10.49
N LEU A 58 -45.09 2.26 11.70
CA LEU A 58 -46.40 2.39 12.36
C LEU A 58 -47.33 3.35 11.61
N ALA A 59 -46.81 4.48 11.13
CA ALA A 59 -47.57 5.47 10.37
C ALA A 59 -48.09 4.89 9.05
N ARG A 60 -47.25 4.11 8.34
CA ARG A 60 -47.65 3.37 7.13
C ARG A 60 -48.72 2.32 7.42
N LYS A 61 -48.51 1.47 8.44
CA LYS A 61 -49.45 0.41 8.81
C LYS A 61 -50.83 0.95 9.19
N ARG A 62 -50.89 2.13 9.81
CA ARG A 62 -52.15 2.77 10.23
C ARG A 62 -52.82 3.63 9.16
N GLY A 63 -52.21 3.78 7.99
CA GLY A 63 -52.77 4.62 6.91
C GLY A 63 -52.88 6.09 7.29
N TYR A 64 -51.90 6.64 8.02
CA TYR A 64 -51.85 8.09 8.28
C TYR A 64 -51.58 8.88 6.99
N SER A 65 -51.77 10.21 7.05
CA SER A 65 -51.73 11.07 5.88
C SER A 65 -50.42 10.91 5.07
N PRO A 66 -50.49 10.96 3.72
CA PRO A 66 -49.31 10.84 2.87
C PRO A 66 -48.22 11.87 3.19
N GLN A 67 -48.61 13.08 3.61
CA GLN A 67 -47.72 14.16 4.00
C GLN A 67 -46.87 13.78 5.23
N LEU A 68 -47.48 13.17 6.25
CA LEU A 68 -46.76 12.72 7.45
C LEU A 68 -45.78 11.60 7.11
N VAL A 69 -46.23 10.61 6.33
CA VAL A 69 -45.39 9.48 5.91
C VAL A 69 -44.20 9.98 5.08
N ALA A 70 -44.43 10.89 4.14
CA ALA A 70 -43.37 11.49 3.32
C ALA A 70 -42.34 12.23 4.17
N ARG A 71 -42.78 13.02 5.17
CA ARG A 71 -41.86 13.71 6.09
C ARG A 71 -40.97 12.74 6.87
N LEU A 72 -41.55 11.71 7.48
CA LEU A 72 -40.78 10.72 8.26
C LEU A 72 -39.82 9.92 7.37
N GLN A 73 -40.24 9.63 6.14
CA GLN A 73 -39.40 8.96 5.16
C GLN A 73 -38.19 9.82 4.75
N LEU A 74 -38.39 11.12 4.54
CA LEU A 74 -37.32 12.05 4.21
C LEU A 74 -36.29 12.15 5.35
N LEU A 75 -36.75 12.30 6.60
CA LEU A 75 -35.87 12.29 7.78
C LEU A 75 -35.07 10.99 7.89
N MET A 76 -35.71 9.85 7.61
CA MET A 76 -35.05 8.54 7.65
C MET A 76 -33.98 8.43 6.56
N GLN A 77 -34.27 8.88 5.34
CA GLN A 77 -33.29 8.87 4.24
C GLN A 77 -32.07 9.74 4.54
N GLN A 78 -32.29 10.96 5.06
CA GLN A 78 -31.21 11.86 5.48
C GLN A 78 -30.37 11.27 6.61
N GLY A 79 -31.01 10.69 7.63
CA GLY A 79 -30.32 10.01 8.72
C GLY A 79 -29.48 8.82 8.26
N HIS A 80 -30.00 8.04 7.31
CA HIS A 80 -29.28 6.92 6.73
C HIS A 80 -27.97 7.36 6.07
N GLY A 81 -28.02 8.42 5.26
CA GLY A 81 -26.85 8.94 4.56
C GLY A 81 -25.73 9.43 5.49
N LEU A 82 -26.07 9.91 6.69
CA LEU A 82 -25.08 10.36 7.67
C LEU A 82 -24.55 9.23 8.56
N LEU A 83 -25.41 8.33 9.04
CA LEU A 83 -25.01 7.21 9.90
C LEU A 83 -24.11 6.21 9.18
N TYR A 84 -24.36 5.97 7.89
CA TYR A 84 -23.62 5.00 7.08
C TYR A 84 -22.63 5.66 6.13
N ARG A 85 -22.25 6.91 6.39
CA ARG A 85 -21.26 7.62 5.58
C ARG A 85 -19.89 6.98 5.73
N THR A 86 -19.24 6.66 4.62
CA THR A 86 -17.83 6.26 4.62
C THR A 86 -16.97 7.36 5.25
N PRO A 87 -16.14 7.04 6.26
CA PRO A 87 -15.23 8.02 6.83
C PRO A 87 -14.34 8.63 5.73
N PRO A 88 -14.07 9.95 5.74
CA PRO A 88 -13.14 10.53 4.78
C PRO A 88 -11.74 9.90 4.95
N PRO A 89 -10.96 9.75 3.87
CA PRO A 89 -9.61 9.22 3.95
C PRO A 89 -8.77 10.07 4.91
N GLN A 90 -8.18 9.40 5.89
CA GLN A 90 -7.39 10.06 6.94
C GLN A 90 -5.93 10.14 6.49
N TRP A 91 -5.62 11.06 5.57
CA TRP A 91 -4.26 11.26 5.04
C TRP A 91 -3.19 11.41 6.14
N ARG A 92 -3.55 11.98 7.29
CA ARG A 92 -2.66 12.04 8.46
C ARG A 92 -2.17 10.67 8.92
N ARG A 93 -3.03 9.64 8.90
CA ARG A 93 -2.65 8.26 9.25
C ARG A 93 -1.68 7.66 8.23
N ALA A 94 -1.82 7.99 6.95
CA ALA A 94 -0.88 7.52 5.93
C ALA A 94 0.52 8.10 6.14
N VAL A 95 0.60 9.39 6.49
CA VAL A 95 1.85 10.07 6.84
C VAL A 95 2.45 9.50 8.13
N GLU A 96 1.63 9.31 9.17
CA GLU A 96 2.04 8.69 10.43
C GLU A 96 2.59 7.27 10.21
N PHE A 97 1.91 6.47 9.39
CA PHE A 97 2.39 5.15 9.02
C PHE A 97 3.75 5.20 8.33
N LEU A 98 3.92 6.09 7.35
CA LEU A 98 5.16 6.18 6.57
C LEU A 98 6.36 6.61 7.41
N PHE A 99 6.17 7.57 8.33
CA PHE A 99 7.28 8.18 9.08
C PHE A 99 7.48 7.63 10.49
N ALA A 100 6.47 7.00 11.10
CA ALA A 100 6.56 6.45 12.45
C ALA A 100 6.40 4.92 12.44
N ASP A 101 5.25 4.40 12.00
CA ASP A 101 4.92 2.99 12.17
C ASP A 101 5.79 2.07 11.30
N PHE A 102 6.04 2.44 10.04
CA PHE A 102 6.83 1.63 9.12
C PHE A 102 8.30 1.49 9.57
N PRO A 103 9.04 2.58 9.88
CA PRO A 103 10.39 2.45 10.43
C PRO A 103 10.43 1.72 11.77
N GLN A 104 9.39 1.84 12.61
CA GLN A 104 9.30 1.10 13.86
C GLN A 104 9.10 -0.41 13.61
N LEU A 105 8.27 -0.77 12.62
CA LEU A 105 8.03 -2.15 12.24
C LEU A 105 9.31 -2.81 11.73
N VAL A 106 10.05 -2.15 10.82
CA VAL A 106 11.34 -2.63 10.32
C VAL A 106 12.32 -2.88 11.47
N ARG A 107 12.44 -1.94 12.41
CA ARG A 107 13.32 -2.11 13.58
C ARG A 107 12.87 -3.23 14.52
N SER A 108 11.56 -3.43 14.69
CA SER A 108 11.05 -4.54 15.50
C SER A 108 11.36 -5.91 14.89
N GLN A 109 11.48 -5.98 13.56
CA GLN A 109 11.87 -7.18 12.81
C GLN A 109 13.35 -7.19 12.42
N ALA A 110 14.19 -6.40 13.08
CA ALA A 110 15.60 -6.22 12.70
C ALA A 110 16.38 -7.54 12.58
N ARG A 111 16.08 -8.55 13.41
CA ARG A 111 16.74 -9.87 13.33
C ARG A 111 16.49 -10.54 11.98
N THR A 112 15.25 -10.53 11.50
CA THR A 112 14.87 -11.09 10.20
C THR A 112 15.49 -10.30 9.07
N MET A 113 15.52 -8.96 9.18
CA MET A 113 16.15 -8.08 8.20
C MET A 113 17.67 -8.35 8.10
N TRP A 114 18.36 -8.48 9.23
CA TRP A 114 19.78 -8.83 9.25
C TRP A 114 20.07 -10.22 8.72
N LEU A 115 19.17 -11.20 8.97
CA LEU A 115 19.29 -12.53 8.40
C LEU A 115 19.14 -12.49 6.88
N ALA A 116 18.13 -11.80 6.36
CA ALA A 116 17.93 -11.62 4.92
C ALA A 116 19.13 -10.91 4.28
N ALA A 117 19.63 -9.84 4.92
CA ALA A 117 20.83 -9.13 4.48
C ALA A 117 22.05 -10.05 4.48
N GLY A 118 22.24 -10.89 5.51
CA GLY A 118 23.32 -11.86 5.56
C GLY A 118 23.21 -12.90 4.44
N LEU A 119 22.01 -13.45 4.21
CA LEU A 119 21.74 -14.43 3.15
C LEU A 119 21.97 -13.87 1.75
N PHE A 120 21.86 -12.56 1.56
CA PHE A 120 22.14 -11.91 0.28
C PHE A 120 23.60 -11.45 0.15
N VAL A 121 24.11 -10.73 1.15
CA VAL A 121 25.43 -10.08 1.11
C VAL A 121 26.57 -11.10 1.22
N ALA A 122 26.43 -12.13 2.06
CA ALA A 122 27.49 -13.12 2.23
C ALA A 122 27.83 -13.88 0.92
N PRO A 123 26.86 -14.46 0.18
CA PRO A 123 27.18 -15.07 -1.10
C PRO A 123 27.65 -14.06 -2.14
N LEU A 124 27.12 -12.82 -2.15
CA LEU A 124 27.56 -11.77 -3.07
C LEU A 124 29.03 -11.43 -2.89
N VAL A 125 29.46 -11.15 -1.66
CA VAL A 125 30.87 -10.83 -1.38
C VAL A 125 31.75 -12.04 -1.67
N THR A 126 31.29 -13.25 -1.33
CA THR A 126 32.05 -14.48 -1.57
C THR A 126 32.25 -14.72 -3.06
N SER A 127 31.19 -14.66 -3.87
CA SER A 127 31.28 -14.89 -5.32
C SER A 127 32.07 -13.79 -6.03
N PHE A 128 31.96 -12.54 -5.58
CA PHE A 128 32.79 -11.43 -6.05
C PHE A 128 34.28 -11.73 -5.83
N LEU A 129 34.66 -12.10 -4.60
CA LEU A 129 36.06 -12.40 -4.27
C LEU A 129 36.56 -13.63 -5.04
N LEU A 130 35.74 -14.67 -5.20
CA LEU A 130 36.10 -15.85 -5.98
C LEU A 130 36.34 -15.51 -7.45
N ALA A 131 35.47 -14.71 -8.07
CA ALA A 131 35.67 -14.24 -9.45
C ALA A 131 36.93 -13.37 -9.62
N GLN A 132 37.32 -12.63 -8.58
CA GLN A 132 38.56 -11.86 -8.58
C GLN A 132 39.82 -12.73 -8.45
N LEU A 133 39.73 -13.87 -7.75
CA LEU A 133 40.84 -14.79 -7.55
C LEU A 133 40.98 -15.79 -8.71
N ASP A 134 39.85 -16.24 -9.25
CA ASP A 134 39.76 -17.17 -10.37
C ASP A 134 38.78 -16.62 -11.42
N PRO A 135 39.28 -16.06 -12.54
CA PRO A 135 38.44 -15.51 -13.59
C PRO A 135 37.53 -16.55 -14.26
N THR A 136 37.83 -17.85 -14.11
CA THR A 136 36.99 -18.91 -14.68
C THR A 136 35.78 -19.24 -13.83
N PHE A 137 35.72 -18.76 -12.58
CA PHE A 137 34.65 -19.03 -11.63
C PHE A 137 33.25 -18.69 -12.17
N ILE A 138 33.13 -17.62 -12.98
CA ILE A 138 31.84 -17.21 -13.53
C ILE A 138 31.20 -18.28 -14.42
N HIS A 139 32.01 -19.11 -15.09
CA HIS A 139 31.53 -20.20 -15.95
C HIS A 139 30.89 -21.36 -15.17
N LEU A 140 31.04 -21.39 -13.83
CA LEU A 140 30.34 -22.33 -12.97
C LEU A 140 28.89 -21.89 -12.67
N LEU A 141 28.59 -20.60 -12.84
CA LEU A 141 27.27 -20.02 -12.53
C LEU A 141 26.49 -19.64 -13.79
N MET A 142 27.18 -19.29 -14.88
CA MET A 142 26.57 -18.72 -16.07
C MET A 142 27.17 -19.31 -17.35
N ASP A 143 26.33 -19.47 -18.37
CA ASP A 143 26.77 -19.91 -19.68
C ASP A 143 27.51 -18.79 -20.42
N ASN A 144 28.37 -19.17 -21.38
CA ASN A 144 29.17 -18.22 -22.16
C ASN A 144 28.33 -17.16 -22.89
N SER A 145 27.10 -17.49 -23.29
CA SER A 145 26.18 -16.54 -23.93
C SER A 145 25.76 -15.41 -22.99
N ASP A 146 25.52 -15.72 -21.73
CA ASP A 146 25.04 -14.76 -20.73
C ASP A 146 26.19 -13.87 -20.27
N ILE A 147 27.38 -14.45 -20.11
CA ILE A 147 28.61 -13.71 -19.83
C ILE A 147 28.88 -12.70 -20.96
N ALA A 148 28.89 -13.15 -22.22
CA ALA A 148 29.11 -12.27 -23.36
C ALA A 148 28.01 -11.20 -23.53
N ALA A 149 26.78 -11.44 -23.05
CA ALA A 149 25.74 -10.43 -23.01
C ALA A 149 26.04 -9.36 -21.95
N MET A 150 26.48 -9.75 -20.75
CA MET A 150 26.85 -8.84 -19.67
C MET A 150 28.08 -8.00 -20.02
N GLU A 151 29.10 -8.61 -20.62
CA GLU A 151 30.30 -7.90 -21.08
C GLU A 151 29.97 -6.79 -22.08
N ARG A 152 29.16 -7.12 -23.09
CA ARG A 152 28.67 -6.15 -24.09
C ARG A 152 27.83 -5.06 -23.45
N MET A 153 27.00 -5.40 -22.46
CA MET A 153 26.12 -4.43 -21.80
C MET A 153 26.90 -3.36 -21.02
N TYR A 154 28.06 -3.72 -20.47
CA TYR A 154 28.89 -2.83 -19.67
C TYR A 154 30.22 -2.45 -20.34
N ASP A 155 30.32 -2.62 -21.66
CA ASP A 155 31.51 -2.26 -22.43
C ASP A 155 31.76 -0.74 -22.41
N PRO A 156 32.87 -0.26 -21.80
CA PRO A 156 33.20 1.16 -21.75
C PRO A 156 33.54 1.74 -23.13
N GLY A 157 33.93 0.90 -24.11
CA GLY A 157 34.23 1.29 -25.47
C GLY A 157 33.01 1.31 -26.40
N SER A 158 31.83 0.89 -25.91
CA SER A 158 30.61 0.94 -26.71
C SER A 158 30.21 2.41 -26.99
N PRO A 159 29.95 2.79 -28.25
CA PRO A 159 29.49 4.14 -28.60
C PRO A 159 28.07 4.45 -28.06
N ASP A 160 27.37 3.44 -27.52
CA ASP A 160 25.98 3.47 -27.06
C ASP A 160 25.82 3.71 -25.54
N LEU A 161 26.79 4.36 -24.88
CA LEU A 161 26.55 4.87 -23.52
C LEU A 161 25.43 5.92 -23.48
N GLY A 162 24.98 6.41 -24.64
CA GLY A 162 23.67 7.03 -24.86
C GLY A 162 22.83 6.16 -25.80
N ARG A 163 22.09 5.20 -25.24
CA ARG A 163 21.15 4.33 -25.96
C ARG A 163 20.08 5.16 -26.66
N ASP A 164 19.61 4.65 -27.79
CA ASP A 164 18.45 5.21 -28.49
C ASP A 164 17.22 5.18 -27.56
N SER A 165 16.49 6.30 -27.47
CA SER A 165 15.45 6.54 -26.45
C SER A 165 14.36 5.44 -26.38
N GLY A 166 14.09 4.74 -27.48
CA GLY A 166 13.16 3.61 -27.53
C GLY A 166 13.69 2.32 -26.88
N THR A 167 14.99 2.06 -26.98
CA THR A 167 15.65 0.91 -26.32
C THR A 167 15.68 1.09 -24.82
N ASP A 168 15.81 2.34 -24.34
CA ASP A 168 15.79 2.66 -22.92
C ASP A 168 14.43 2.40 -22.25
N TRP A 169 13.31 2.76 -22.90
CA TRP A 169 11.97 2.45 -22.35
C TRP A 169 11.69 0.95 -22.28
N MET A 170 12.15 0.19 -23.27
CA MET A 170 12.01 -1.26 -23.29
C MET A 170 12.86 -1.92 -22.18
N MET A 171 14.11 -1.49 -22.03
CA MET A 171 14.99 -1.99 -20.96
C MET A 171 14.48 -1.59 -19.58
N PHE A 172 13.96 -0.38 -19.41
CA PHE A 172 13.30 0.07 -18.19
C PHE A 172 12.12 -0.83 -17.82
N GLY A 173 11.22 -1.10 -18.78
CA GLY A 173 10.10 -2.02 -18.58
C GLY A 173 10.56 -3.44 -18.25
N HIS A 174 11.61 -3.91 -18.90
CA HIS A 174 12.22 -5.22 -18.64
C HIS A 174 12.78 -5.31 -17.21
N TYR A 175 13.56 -4.33 -16.75
CA TYR A 175 14.13 -4.32 -15.41
C TYR A 175 13.05 -4.22 -14.32
N ILE A 176 12.03 -3.38 -14.51
CA ILE A 176 10.90 -3.31 -13.59
C ILE A 176 10.19 -4.66 -13.50
N MET A 177 9.86 -5.27 -14.64
CA MET A 177 9.20 -6.57 -14.67
C MET A 177 10.06 -7.64 -14.00
N ASN A 178 11.37 -7.64 -14.26
CA ASN A 178 12.31 -8.57 -13.66
C ASN A 178 12.36 -8.42 -12.13
N ASN A 179 12.59 -7.20 -11.62
CA ASN A 179 12.72 -6.94 -10.19
C ASN A 179 11.40 -7.18 -9.43
N ILE A 180 10.25 -6.76 -9.98
CA ILE A 180 8.94 -7.06 -9.39
C ILE A 180 8.66 -8.57 -9.41
N SER A 181 9.00 -9.26 -10.49
CA SER A 181 8.85 -10.72 -10.58
C SER A 181 9.69 -11.43 -9.52
N ILE A 182 10.95 -11.01 -9.31
CA ILE A 182 11.81 -11.55 -8.26
C ILE A 182 11.19 -11.28 -6.88
N GLY A 183 10.74 -10.06 -6.59
CA GLY A 183 10.08 -9.73 -5.33
C GLY A 183 8.83 -10.57 -5.05
N LEU A 184 7.94 -10.69 -6.04
CA LEU A 184 6.72 -11.50 -5.93
C LEU A 184 7.03 -13.00 -5.76
N ARG A 185 8.02 -13.53 -6.50
CA ARG A 185 8.47 -14.93 -6.34
C ARG A 185 9.08 -15.15 -4.96
N THR A 186 9.87 -14.21 -4.46
CA THR A 186 10.49 -14.27 -3.12
C THR A 186 9.42 -14.34 -2.05
N PHE A 187 8.39 -13.49 -2.15
CA PHE A 187 7.25 -13.49 -1.23
C PHE A 187 6.42 -14.78 -1.33
N ALA A 188 5.99 -15.15 -2.54
CA ALA A 188 5.12 -16.30 -2.76
C ALA A 188 5.80 -17.62 -2.36
N SER A 189 7.07 -17.81 -2.71
CA SER A 189 7.84 -19.01 -2.35
C SER A 189 8.22 -19.04 -0.87
N GLY A 190 8.22 -17.89 -0.18
CA GLY A 190 8.35 -17.78 1.26
C GLY A 190 7.21 -18.44 2.04
N LEU A 191 6.05 -18.66 1.43
CA LEU A 191 4.94 -19.41 2.03
C LEU A 191 5.32 -20.88 2.32
N LEU A 192 6.37 -21.41 1.67
CA LEU A 192 6.94 -22.72 1.95
C LEU A 192 7.96 -22.65 3.10
N ALA A 193 7.51 -22.17 4.26
CA ALA A 193 8.32 -22.00 5.48
C ALA A 193 9.63 -21.19 5.28
N GLY A 194 9.65 -20.26 4.32
CA GLY A 194 10.79 -19.40 4.02
C GLY A 194 11.87 -20.02 3.15
N VAL A 195 11.79 -21.31 2.78
CA VAL A 195 12.82 -21.99 1.97
C VAL A 195 13.00 -21.31 0.61
N GLY A 196 11.89 -20.96 -0.05
CA GLY A 196 11.95 -20.28 -1.33
C GLY A 196 12.63 -18.91 -1.26
N THR A 197 12.31 -18.12 -0.23
CA THR A 197 12.95 -16.82 0.03
C THR A 197 14.46 -16.96 0.21
N VAL A 198 14.91 -17.93 1.00
CA VAL A 198 16.34 -18.19 1.22
C VAL A 198 17.05 -18.51 -0.09
N LEU A 199 16.48 -19.40 -0.91
CA LEU A 199 17.07 -19.77 -2.20
C LEU A 199 17.15 -18.58 -3.16
N VAL A 200 16.12 -17.74 -3.22
CA VAL A 200 16.12 -16.56 -4.09
C VAL A 200 17.19 -15.56 -3.64
N LEU A 201 17.33 -15.30 -2.34
CA LEU A 201 18.37 -14.40 -1.80
C LEU A 201 19.78 -14.91 -2.08
N LEU A 202 20.02 -16.20 -1.81
CA LEU A 202 21.32 -16.83 -2.06
C LEU A 202 21.70 -16.75 -3.54
N PHE A 203 20.78 -17.13 -4.43
CA PHE A 203 21.04 -17.15 -5.87
C PHE A 203 21.25 -15.75 -6.43
N ASN A 204 20.43 -14.77 -6.02
CA ASN A 204 20.63 -13.38 -6.45
C ASN A 204 21.96 -12.82 -5.95
N GLY A 205 22.31 -13.07 -4.68
CA GLY A 205 23.59 -12.66 -4.13
C GLY A 205 24.76 -13.27 -4.90
N LEU A 206 24.77 -14.59 -5.09
CA LEU A 206 25.79 -15.32 -5.85
C LEU A 206 25.97 -14.74 -7.26
N THR A 207 24.88 -14.63 -8.02
CA THR A 207 24.91 -14.18 -9.42
C THR A 207 25.39 -12.73 -9.53
N ILE A 208 24.86 -11.82 -8.72
CA ILE A 208 25.27 -10.40 -8.74
C ILE A 208 26.75 -10.27 -8.39
N GLY A 209 27.22 -10.99 -7.36
CA GLY A 209 28.62 -10.94 -6.98
C GLY A 209 29.56 -11.51 -8.04
N ALA A 210 29.20 -12.62 -8.69
CA ALA A 210 29.99 -13.22 -9.75
C ALA A 210 30.10 -12.30 -10.97
N VAL A 211 28.98 -11.70 -11.41
CA VAL A 211 28.96 -10.72 -12.51
C VAL A 211 29.77 -9.48 -12.14
N ALA A 212 29.59 -8.94 -10.93
CA ALA A 212 30.33 -7.78 -10.46
C ALA A 212 31.85 -8.04 -10.45
N GLY A 213 32.28 -9.21 -9.96
CA GLY A 213 33.68 -9.60 -9.90
C GLY A 213 34.27 -9.82 -11.28
N HIS A 214 33.55 -10.53 -12.16
CA HIS A 214 33.99 -10.75 -13.54
C HIS A 214 34.17 -9.43 -14.31
N LEU A 215 33.15 -8.57 -14.29
CA LEU A 215 33.19 -7.26 -14.96
C LEU A 215 34.31 -6.37 -14.39
N GLN A 216 34.52 -6.41 -13.09
CA GLN A 216 35.62 -5.70 -12.45
C GLN A 216 36.99 -6.23 -12.92
N HIS A 217 37.14 -7.55 -13.04
CA HIS A 217 38.36 -8.21 -13.50
C HIS A 217 38.73 -7.83 -14.94
N ILE A 218 37.76 -7.81 -15.85
CA ILE A 218 37.99 -7.48 -17.27
C ILE A 218 38.05 -5.97 -17.57
N GLY A 219 37.91 -5.11 -16.56
CA GLY A 219 37.96 -3.64 -16.73
C GLY A 219 36.62 -2.96 -17.05
N HIS A 220 35.52 -3.70 -17.05
CA HIS A 220 34.14 -3.23 -17.30
C HIS A 220 33.41 -2.82 -16.00
N GLY A 221 34.08 -2.86 -14.84
CA GLY A 221 33.47 -2.57 -13.53
C GLY A 221 32.97 -1.13 -13.38
N GLY A 222 33.62 -0.15 -14.01
CA GLY A 222 33.23 1.26 -13.90
C GLY A 222 31.78 1.55 -14.31
N PRO A 223 31.37 1.21 -15.55
CA PRO A 223 29.97 1.28 -15.99
C PRO A 223 29.01 0.51 -15.08
N PHE A 224 29.38 -0.70 -14.66
CA PHE A 224 28.57 -1.55 -13.78
C PHE A 224 28.27 -0.89 -12.43
N TRP A 225 29.29 -0.42 -11.72
CA TRP A 225 29.10 0.18 -10.38
C TRP A 225 28.29 1.48 -10.43
N ARG A 226 28.42 2.28 -11.50
CA ARG A 226 27.58 3.47 -11.70
C ARG A 226 26.11 3.10 -11.86
N PHE A 227 25.83 2.05 -12.64
CA PHE A 227 24.47 1.53 -12.79
C PHE A 227 23.91 1.02 -11.46
N VAL A 228 24.68 0.18 -10.74
CA VAL A 228 24.26 -0.37 -9.44
C VAL A 228 24.04 0.73 -8.41
N ALA A 229 24.90 1.76 -8.36
CA ALA A 229 24.72 2.87 -7.42
C ALA A 229 23.42 3.66 -7.66
N GLY A 230 22.96 3.77 -8.91
CA GLY A 230 21.70 4.45 -9.25
C GLY A 230 20.44 3.66 -8.90
N HIS A 231 20.52 2.33 -8.82
CA HIS A 231 19.34 1.45 -8.76
C HIS A 231 19.29 0.59 -7.49
N GLY A 232 20.44 0.21 -6.94
CA GLY A 232 20.57 -0.80 -5.90
C GLY A 232 19.83 -0.46 -4.61
N ALA A 233 19.73 0.83 -4.26
CA ALA A 233 19.02 1.26 -3.06
C ALA A 233 17.51 0.99 -3.11
N PHE A 234 16.90 0.92 -4.30
CA PHE A 234 15.48 0.59 -4.46
C PHE A 234 15.28 -0.90 -4.74
N GLU A 235 16.14 -1.49 -5.57
CA GLU A 235 16.00 -2.86 -6.03
C GLU A 235 16.42 -3.89 -4.97
N LEU A 236 17.54 -3.68 -4.28
CA LEU A 236 18.05 -4.63 -3.30
C LEU A 236 17.21 -4.62 -2.01
N THR A 237 16.73 -3.45 -1.59
CA THR A 237 15.83 -3.33 -0.43
C THR A 237 14.43 -3.88 -0.70
N ALA A 238 14.08 -4.15 -1.97
CA ALA A 238 12.79 -4.74 -2.30
C ALA A 238 12.77 -6.26 -2.03
N ILE A 239 13.94 -6.90 -1.97
CA ILE A 239 14.07 -8.34 -1.74
C ILE A 239 14.70 -8.67 -0.38
N VAL A 240 15.48 -7.75 0.21
CA VAL A 240 16.11 -7.85 1.55
C VAL A 240 15.36 -7.00 2.57
#